data_AF-A0A1Q7QVG4-F1
#
_entry.id   AF-A0A1Q7QVG4-F1
#
_cell.length_a   1.000
_cell.length_b   1.000
_cell.length_c   1.000
_cell.angle_alpha   90.00
_cell.angle_beta   90.00
_cell.angle_gamma   90.00
#
_symmetry.space_group_name_H-M   'P 1'
#
loop_
_entity.id
_entity.type
_entity.pdbx_description
1 polymer ?
#
loop_
_entity_poly.entity_id
_entity_poly.type
_entity_poly.pdbx_seq_one_letter_code
_entity_poly.pdbx_strand_id
1 'polypeptide(L)'
;MNRLPWAPLNASVFLIILGGLILASLLTGLNIFAVFPLIFTFFGAWMIVEAFVFPPGNTYAPPRTMVLGWGALIAGLGILWLVLYAAAQLLPIVFAVILIVVGIAGLAYSYRRSTPATPKASTS
;
A
#
# COMPACT_ATOMS: atom_id res chain seq x y z
N MET A 1 -21.72 -12.91 2.10
CA MET A 1 -21.05 -11.69 1.57
C MET A 1 -20.35 -12.08 0.29
N ASN A 2 -20.70 -11.45 -0.84
CA ASN A 2 -19.96 -11.64 -2.08
C ASN A 2 -18.52 -11.17 -1.87
N ARG A 3 -17.57 -12.10 -2.05
CA ARG A 3 -16.14 -11.80 -1.87
C ARG A 3 -15.61 -11.27 -3.19
N LEU A 4 -14.98 -10.09 -3.20
CA LEU A 4 -14.42 -9.53 -4.42
C LEU A 4 -13.18 -10.34 -4.86
N PRO A 5 -13.03 -10.63 -6.15
CA PRO A 5 -11.81 -11.23 -6.67
C PRO A 5 -10.68 -10.19 -6.70
N TRP A 6 -9.71 -10.32 -5.80
CA TRP A 6 -8.62 -9.35 -5.62
C TRP A 6 -7.73 -9.18 -6.86
N ALA A 7 -7.42 -10.27 -7.56
CA ALA A 7 -6.55 -10.21 -8.74
C ALA A 7 -7.11 -9.30 -9.87
N PRO A 8 -8.33 -9.53 -10.39
CA PRO A 8 -8.90 -8.64 -11.40
C PRO A 8 -9.21 -7.23 -10.86
N LEU A 9 -9.52 -7.09 -9.57
CA LEU A 9 -9.69 -5.77 -8.94
C LEU A 9 -8.39 -4.97 -8.97
N ASN A 10 -7.29 -5.55 -8.50
CA ASN A 10 -5.98 -4.91 -8.47
C ASN A 10 -5.44 -4.61 -9.86
N ALA A 11 -5.62 -5.51 -10.81
CA ALA A 11 -5.26 -5.26 -12.21
C ALA A 11 -6.04 -4.06 -12.77
N SER A 12 -7.35 -3.99 -12.51
CA SER A 12 -8.19 -2.88 -12.99
C SER A 12 -7.80 -1.54 -12.36
N VAL A 13 -7.59 -1.52 -11.04
CA VAL A 13 -7.16 -0.29 -10.34
C VAL A 13 -5.78 0.16 -10.80
N PHE A 14 -4.84 -0.78 -11.00
CA PHE A 14 -3.54 -0.46 -11.56
C PHE A 14 -3.66 0.20 -12.94
N LEU A 15 -4.48 -0.37 -13.84
CA LEU A 15 -4.69 0.18 -15.18
C LEU A 15 -5.34 1.57 -15.15
N ILE A 16 -6.28 1.81 -14.23
CA ILE A 16 -6.88 3.12 -14.02
C ILE A 16 -5.84 4.14 -13.56
N ILE A 17 -5.01 3.78 -12.57
CA ILE A 17 -3.93 4.67 -12.06
C ILE A 17 -2.91 4.94 -13.16
N LEU A 18 -2.44 3.89 -13.85
CA LEU A 18 -1.47 3.96 -14.94
C LEU A 18 -1.99 4.84 -16.07
N GLY A 19 -3.15 4.52 -16.62
CA GLY A 19 -3.75 5.25 -17.72
C GLY A 19 -4.11 6.68 -17.34
N GLY A 20 -4.67 6.88 -16.14
CA GLY A 20 -5.06 8.19 -15.65
C GLY A 20 -3.88 9.13 -15.44
N LEU A 21 -2.79 8.66 -14.85
CA LEU A 21 -1.60 9.49 -14.64
C LEU A 21 -0.82 9.74 -15.92
N ILE A 22 -0.73 8.76 -16.83
CA ILE A 22 -0.16 8.99 -18.17
C ILE A 22 -1.00 10.03 -18.93
N LEU A 23 -2.33 9.91 -18.92
CA LEU A 23 -3.20 10.89 -19.57
C LEU A 23 -3.04 12.28 -18.94
N ALA A 24 -3.00 12.38 -17.62
CA ALA A 24 -2.73 13.63 -16.93
C ALA A 24 -1.37 14.23 -17.31
N SER A 25 -0.33 13.39 -17.47
CA SER A 25 0.99 13.78 -17.96
C SER A 25 0.89 14.48 -19.31
N LEU A 26 0.18 13.87 -20.27
CA LEU A 26 0.02 14.37 -21.63
C LEU A 26 -0.79 15.66 -21.68
N LEU A 27 -1.81 15.80 -20.83
CA LEU A 27 -2.70 16.97 -20.81
C LEU A 27 -2.10 18.17 -20.08
N THR A 28 -1.23 17.94 -19.09
CA THR A 28 -0.67 19.02 -18.24
C THR A 28 0.78 19.36 -18.58
N GLY A 29 1.46 18.54 -19.39
CA GLY A 29 2.89 18.67 -19.65
C GLY A 29 3.77 18.20 -18.48
N LEU A 30 3.22 17.50 -17.48
CA LEU A 30 4.01 16.85 -16.44
C LEU A 30 5.00 15.87 -17.09
N ASN A 31 6.24 15.86 -16.58
CA ASN A 31 7.27 14.97 -17.08
C ASN A 31 6.90 13.50 -16.78
N ILE A 32 6.89 12.66 -17.81
CA ILE A 32 6.55 11.24 -17.69
C ILE A 32 7.45 10.49 -16.68
N PHE A 33 8.70 10.92 -16.52
CA PHE A 33 9.62 10.34 -15.54
C PHE A 33 9.24 10.69 -14.09
N ALA A 34 8.53 11.78 -13.86
CA ALA A 34 7.95 12.10 -12.55
C ALA A 34 6.67 11.30 -12.27
N VAL A 35 6.00 10.81 -13.32
CA VAL A 35 4.73 10.09 -13.25
C VAL A 35 4.92 8.63 -12.83
N PHE A 36 5.99 7.97 -13.28
CA PHE A 36 6.28 6.58 -12.90
C PHE A 36 6.35 6.37 -11.37
N PRO A 37 7.12 7.17 -10.60
CA PRO A 37 7.10 7.10 -9.15
C PRO A 37 5.70 7.22 -8.54
N LEU A 38 4.87 8.14 -9.07
CA LEU A 38 3.50 8.36 -8.59
C LEU A 38 2.60 7.15 -8.83
N ILE A 39 2.73 6.47 -9.97
CA ILE A 39 1.98 5.23 -10.27
C ILE A 39 2.23 4.20 -9.17
N PHE A 40 3.49 3.98 -8.79
CA PHE A 40 3.83 3.05 -7.72
C PHE A 40 3.34 3.55 -6.36
N THR A 41 3.47 4.84 -6.05
CA THR A 41 2.96 5.41 -4.80
C THR A 41 1.45 5.19 -4.64
N PHE A 42 0.65 5.54 -5.64
CA PHE A 42 -0.80 5.40 -5.58
C PHE A 42 -1.24 3.94 -5.61
N PHE A 43 -0.61 3.09 -6.43
CA PHE A 43 -0.95 1.67 -6.45
C PHE A 43 -0.58 0.96 -5.16
N GLY A 44 0.57 1.26 -4.57
CA GLY A 44 0.96 0.75 -3.26
C GLY A 44 -0.01 1.19 -2.16
N ALA A 45 -0.43 2.46 -2.17
CA ALA A 45 -1.46 2.97 -1.26
C ALA A 45 -2.81 2.25 -1.44
N TRP A 46 -3.20 1.97 -2.69
CA TRP A 46 -4.40 1.18 -2.98
C TRP A 46 -4.32 -0.22 -2.36
N MET A 47 -3.21 -0.94 -2.52
CA MET A 47 -3.06 -2.28 -1.92
C MET A 47 -3.22 -2.25 -0.39
N ILE A 48 -2.74 -1.19 0.26
CA ILE A 48 -2.95 -1.01 1.70
C ILE A 48 -4.45 -0.87 2.02
N VAL A 49 -5.16 0.00 1.28
CA VAL A 49 -6.61 0.18 1.43
C VAL A 49 -7.36 -1.13 1.18
N GLU A 50 -7.01 -1.86 0.13
CA GLU A 50 -7.65 -3.12 -0.23
C GLU A 50 -7.60 -4.12 0.93
N ALA A 51 -6.43 -4.27 1.56
CA ALA A 51 -6.22 -5.22 2.64
C ALA A 51 -7.02 -4.90 3.92
N PHE A 52 -7.39 -3.63 4.15
CA PHE A 52 -8.23 -3.23 5.27
C PHE A 52 -9.73 -3.28 4.94
N VAL A 53 -10.12 -2.91 3.72
CA VAL A 53 -11.53 -2.72 3.35
C VAL A 53 -12.16 -4.01 2.84
N PHE A 54 -11.46 -4.80 2.02
CA PHE A 54 -12.06 -5.96 1.37
C PHE A 54 -11.69 -7.27 2.08
N PRO A 55 -12.65 -8.19 2.30
CA PRO A 55 -12.34 -9.54 2.75
C PRO A 55 -11.69 -10.35 1.62
N PRO A 56 -10.78 -11.30 1.94
CA PRO A 56 -10.13 -12.14 0.93
C PRO A 56 -11.15 -12.93 0.10
N GLY A 57 -10.93 -12.94 -1.22
CA GLY A 57 -11.79 -13.57 -2.23
C GLY A 57 -12.15 -15.03 -1.97
N ASN A 58 -11.18 -15.82 -1.50
CA ASN A 58 -11.30 -17.24 -1.18
C ASN A 58 -10.15 -17.68 -0.24
N THR A 59 -10.06 -18.97 0.09
CA THR A 59 -9.01 -19.53 0.96
C THR A 59 -7.61 -19.46 0.34
N TYR A 60 -7.51 -19.39 -0.98
CA TYR A 60 -6.25 -19.28 -1.73
C TYR A 60 -5.83 -17.82 -1.97
N ALA A 61 -6.65 -16.85 -1.55
CA ALA A 61 -6.33 -15.44 -1.68
C ALA A 61 -5.15 -15.09 -0.77
N PRO A 62 -4.29 -14.14 -1.19
CA PRO A 62 -3.18 -13.69 -0.38
C PRO A 62 -3.61 -13.30 1.05
N PRO A 63 -2.83 -13.64 2.08
CA PRO A 63 -3.05 -13.10 3.41
C PRO A 63 -3.00 -11.57 3.39
N ARG A 64 -3.89 -10.91 4.14
CA ARG A 64 -3.94 -9.43 4.25
C ARG A 64 -2.60 -8.82 4.61
N THR A 65 -1.85 -9.47 5.50
CA THR A 65 -0.51 -9.03 5.91
C THR A 65 0.48 -9.00 4.75
N MET A 66 0.35 -9.93 3.81
CA MET A 66 1.17 -9.98 2.60
C MET A 66 0.83 -8.81 1.67
N VAL A 67 -0.46 -8.55 1.43
CA VAL A 67 -0.90 -7.42 0.59
C VAL A 67 -0.53 -6.08 1.20
N LEU A 68 -0.68 -5.93 2.52
CA LEU A 68 -0.21 -4.75 3.26
C LEU A 68 1.30 -4.54 3.11
N GLY A 69 2.09 -5.60 3.27
CA GLY A 69 3.56 -5.53 3.15
C GLY A 69 4.00 -5.12 1.75
N TRP A 70 3.41 -5.73 0.71
CA TRP A 70 3.69 -5.36 -0.67
C TRP A 70 3.21 -3.94 -1.00
N GLY A 71 2.02 -3.55 -0.55
CA GLY A 71 1.51 -2.19 -0.72
C GLY A 71 2.42 -1.15 -0.09
N ALA A 72 2.89 -1.39 1.14
CA ALA A 72 3.83 -0.52 1.84
C ALA A 72 5.19 -0.45 1.14
N LEU A 73 5.71 -1.58 0.65
CA LEU A 73 6.97 -1.62 -0.10
C LEU A 73 6.88 -0.83 -1.41
N ILE A 74 5.83 -1.09 -2.21
CA ILE A 74 5.62 -0.43 -3.50
C ILE A 74 5.40 1.08 -3.29
N ALA A 75 4.58 1.46 -2.30
CA ALA A 75 4.35 2.87 -1.99
C ALA A 75 5.63 3.56 -1.52
N GLY A 76 6.37 2.94 -0.61
CA GLY A 76 7.62 3.45 -0.07
C GLY A 76 8.69 3.63 -1.15
N LEU A 77 8.85 2.65 -2.04
CA LEU A 77 9.77 2.74 -3.19
C LEU A 77 9.33 3.85 -4.16
N GLY A 78 8.04 3.97 -4.45
CA GLY A 78 7.51 5.07 -5.28
C GLY A 78 7.80 6.45 -4.67
N ILE A 79 7.61 6.60 -3.35
CA ILE A 79 7.91 7.85 -2.63
C ILE A 79 9.40 8.16 -2.67
N LEU A 80 10.27 7.18 -2.37
CA LEU A 80 11.72 7.36 -2.42
C LEU A 80 12.19 7.73 -3.81
N TRP A 81 11.63 7.10 -4.85
CA TRP A 81 11.95 7.43 -6.23
C TRP A 81 11.48 8.85 -6.60
N LEU A 82 10.28 9.25 -6.18
CA LEU A 82 9.78 10.61 -6.40
C LEU A 82 10.68 11.66 -5.73
N VAL A 83 11.11 11.41 -4.49
CA VAL A 83 12.02 12.29 -3.75
C VAL A 83 13.39 12.32 -4.40
N LEU A 84 13.91 11.19 -4.86
CA LEU A 84 15.16 11.13 -5.59
C LEU A 84 15.10 12.01 -6.85
N TYR A 85 13.98 11.97 -7.58
CA TYR A 85 13.77 12.78 -8.78
C TYR A 85 13.61 14.28 -8.46
N ALA A 86 12.84 14.64 -7.44
CA ALA A 86 12.47 16.04 -7.17
C ALA A 86 13.44 16.78 -6.24
N ALA A 87 14.04 16.08 -5.27
CA ALA A 87 14.85 16.66 -4.20
C ALA A 87 15.75 15.59 -3.56
N ALA A 88 16.74 15.10 -4.32
CA ALA A 88 17.63 14.01 -3.90
C ALA A 88 18.28 14.23 -2.51
N GLN A 89 18.56 15.48 -2.14
CA GLN A 89 19.12 15.83 -0.83
C GLN A 89 18.20 15.47 0.36
N LEU A 90 16.88 15.35 0.14
CA LEU A 90 15.91 14.97 1.18
C LEU A 90 15.78 13.46 1.35
N LEU A 91 16.37 12.66 0.46
CA LEU A 91 16.23 11.21 0.45
C LEU A 91 16.57 10.55 1.81
N PRO A 92 17.67 10.92 2.51
CA PRO A 92 17.99 10.31 3.81
C PRO A 92 16.93 10.60 4.87
N ILE A 93 16.37 11.82 4.84
CA ILE A 93 15.34 12.26 5.79
C ILE A 93 14.05 11.48 5.55
N VAL A 94 13.60 11.41 4.30
CA VAL A 94 12.37 10.70 3.94
C VAL A 94 12.51 9.19 4.23
N PHE A 95 13.67 8.61 3.93
CA PHE A 95 13.95 7.21 4.26
C PHE A 95 13.89 6.96 5.78
N ALA A 96 14.51 7.83 6.58
CA ALA A 96 14.44 7.74 8.04
C ALA A 96 12.99 7.83 8.56
N VAL A 97 12.19 8.75 8.01
CA VAL A 97 10.77 8.88 8.36
C VAL A 97 10.00 7.60 8.02
N ILE A 98 10.21 7.02 6.84
CA ILE A 98 9.57 5.74 6.45
C ILE A 98 9.93 4.64 7.44
N LEU A 99 11.22 4.51 7.82
CA LEU A 99 11.65 3.51 8.80
C LEU A 99 10.99 3.70 10.16
N ILE A 100 10.88 4.93 10.65
CA ILE A 100 10.23 5.25 11.92
C ILE A 100 8.75 4.84 11.87
N VAL A 101 8.04 5.20 10.80
CA VAL A 101 6.61 4.85 10.62
C VAL A 101 6.42 3.33 10.57
N VAL A 102 7.26 2.62 9.82
CA VAL A 102 7.23 1.15 9.76
C VAL A 102 7.53 0.53 11.13
N GLY A 103 8.51 1.06 11.87
CA GLY A 103 8.82 0.63 13.23
C GLY A 103 7.63 0.79 14.19
N ILE A 104 6.97 1.95 14.16
CA ILE A 104 5.76 2.21 14.97
C ILE A 104 4.64 1.24 14.60
N ALA A 105 4.41 1.00 13.31
CA ALA A 105 3.41 0.03 12.86
C ALA A 105 3.72 -1.40 13.35
N GLY A 106 5.00 -1.80 13.32
CA GLY A 106 5.46 -3.09 13.84
C GLY A 106 5.26 -3.23 15.35
N LEU A 107 5.51 -2.16 16.11
CA LEU A 107 5.22 -2.11 17.55
C LEU A 107 3.71 -2.28 17.81
N ALA A 108 2.88 -1.49 17.14
CA ALA A 108 1.41 -1.56 17.29
C ALA A 108 0.87 -2.96 16.93
N TYR A 109 1.38 -3.57 15.87
CA TYR A 109 1.02 -4.94 15.49
C TYR A 109 1.39 -5.96 16.57
N SER A 110 2.60 -5.85 17.12
CA SER A 110 3.10 -6.75 18.17
C SER A 110 2.23 -6.67 19.43
N TYR A 111 1.87 -5.47 19.88
CA TYR A 111 0.97 -5.27 21.03
C TYR A 111 -0.43 -5.87 20.81
N ARG A 112 -1.01 -5.70 19.62
CA ARG A 112 -2.32 -6.29 19.29
C ARG A 112 -2.30 -7.81 19.30
N ARG A 113 -1.17 -8.43 18.94
CA ARG A 113 -1.01 -9.88 18.92
C ARG A 113 -0.66 -10.48 20.28
N SER A 114 -0.02 -9.72 21.17
CA SER A 114 0.38 -10.18 22.51
C SER A 114 -0.74 -10.07 23.55
N THR A 115 -1.85 -9.38 23.25
CA THR A 115 -2.98 -9.28 24.19
C THR A 115 -3.77 -10.59 24.19
N PRO A 116 -3.86 -11.33 25.31
CA PRO A 116 -4.61 -12.57 25.37
C PRO A 116 -6.10 -12.31 25.11
N ALA A 117 -6.70 -13.10 24.22
CA ALA A 117 -8.14 -13.04 23.98
C ALA A 117 -8.86 -13.37 25.30
N THR A 118 -9.71 -12.45 25.78
CA THR A 118 -10.58 -12.71 26.93
C THR A 118 -11.35 -14.01 26.66
N PRO A 119 -11.30 -15.00 27.56
CA PRO A 119 -12.05 -16.24 27.38
C PRO A 119 -13.52 -15.88 27.17
N LYS A 120 -14.13 -16.35 26.06
CA LYS A 120 -15.58 -16.31 25.93
C LYS A 120 -16.13 -17.12 27.10
N ALA A 121 -16.79 -16.46 28.06
CA ALA A 121 -17.54 -17.15 29.07
C ALA A 121 -18.56 -18.04 28.36
N SER A 122 -18.39 -19.37 28.49
CA SER A 122 -19.40 -20.32 28.06
C SER A 122 -20.65 -20.06 28.88
N THR A 123 -21.66 -19.46 28.28
CA THR A 123 -23.01 -19.61 28.81
C THR A 123 -23.49 -20.99 28.40
N SER A 124 -23.87 -21.74 29.43
CA SER A 124 -24.28 -23.15 29.50
C SER A 124 -25.24 -23.60 28.41
#